data_AF-A0A7J9FJV2-F1
#
_entry.id   AF-A0A7J9FJV2-F1
#
_cell.length_a   1.000
_cell.length_b   1.000
_cell.length_c   1.000
_cell.angle_alpha   90.00
_cell.angle_beta   90.00
_cell.angle_gamma   90.00
#
_symmetry.space_group_name_H-M   'P 1'
#
loop_
_entity.id
_entity.type
_entity.pdbx_description
1 polymer ?
#
loop_
_entity_poly.entity_id
_entity_poly.type
_entity_poly.pdbx_seq_one_letter_code
_entity_poly.pdbx_strand_id
1 'polypeptide(L)'
;MSMLILYEALPARIAESPFLQPVLQVAAEVGKSVRGPLAYEVTGVYLEEEYKEIQEWVNAFKPIWEERGVTIMCDGWKETRNQHIINFLIYSPRGTIFKKSIFASSVTSRTAEYYFNIMDKMMDEIGEEFIFQFVTDNEAMIKVGGKMLRQRECTCIGQHVLLIAWILFWKKLVTKKCEKGPR
;
A
#
# COMPACT_ATOMS: atom_id res chain seq x y z
N MET A 1 -22.01 23.92 -1.69
CA MET A 1 -20.66 23.33 -1.50
C MET A 1 -20.09 23.62 -0.11
N SER A 2 -20.05 24.88 0.33
CA SER A 2 -19.61 25.24 1.70
C SER A 2 -20.35 24.47 2.81
N MET A 3 -21.67 24.33 2.70
CA MET A 3 -22.46 23.55 3.67
C MET A 3 -22.00 22.09 3.77
N LEU A 4 -21.79 21.40 2.64
CA LEU A 4 -21.30 20.02 2.64
C LEU A 4 -19.96 19.91 3.38
N ILE A 5 -19.03 20.84 3.13
CA ILE A 5 -17.70 20.81 3.73
C ILE A 5 -17.76 21.03 5.25
N LEU A 6 -18.54 22.02 5.69
CA LEU A 6 -18.63 22.37 7.12
C LEU A 6 -19.42 21.35 7.93
N TYR A 7 -20.55 20.87 7.41
CA TYR A 7 -21.43 19.95 8.14
C TYR A 7 -20.91 18.52 8.19
N GLU A 8 -20.29 18.03 7.11
CA GLU A 8 -19.67 16.69 7.07
C GLU A 8 -18.22 16.69 7.57
N ALA A 9 -17.76 17.81 8.14
CA ALA A 9 -16.41 18.00 8.65
C ALA A 9 -15.31 17.61 7.64
N LEU A 10 -15.53 17.88 6.35
CA LEU A 10 -14.54 17.61 5.32
C LEU A 10 -13.39 18.62 5.40
N PRO A 11 -12.14 18.21 5.13
CA PRO A 11 -11.03 19.15 5.08
C PRO A 11 -11.29 20.23 4.03
N ALA A 12 -11.14 21.52 4.40
CA ALA A 12 -11.39 22.64 3.48
C ALA A 12 -10.59 22.56 2.17
N ARG A 13 -9.41 21.93 2.20
CA ARG A 13 -8.56 21.65 1.04
C ARG A 13 -9.27 20.83 -0.05
N ILE A 14 -10.38 20.14 0.24
CA ILE A 14 -11.15 19.43 -0.79
C ILE A 14 -11.65 20.38 -1.89
N ALA A 15 -11.84 21.67 -1.58
CA ALA A 15 -12.19 22.70 -2.57
C ALA A 15 -11.08 22.93 -3.62
N GLU A 16 -9.82 22.59 -3.28
CA GLU A 16 -8.66 22.66 -4.16
C GLU A 16 -8.33 21.32 -4.82
N SER A 17 -9.18 20.29 -4.62
CA SER A 17 -8.95 18.97 -5.18
C SER A 17 -9.01 19.01 -6.72
N PRO A 18 -8.02 18.44 -7.43
CA PRO A 18 -8.08 18.35 -8.89
C PRO A 18 -9.27 17.49 -9.37
N PHE A 19 -9.82 16.63 -8.51
CA PHE A 19 -10.98 15.79 -8.82
C PHE A 19 -12.31 16.54 -8.73
N LEU A 20 -12.36 17.71 -8.08
CA LEU A 20 -13.61 18.44 -7.88
C LEU A 20 -14.12 19.08 -9.18
N GLN A 21 -13.23 19.62 -10.02
CA GLN A 21 -13.58 20.25 -11.29
C GLN A 21 -14.24 19.26 -12.28
N PRO A 22 -13.68 18.06 -12.53
CA PRO A 22 -14.33 17.05 -13.35
C PRO A 22 -15.73 16.68 -12.87
N VAL A 23 -15.92 16.50 -11.56
CA VAL A 23 -17.24 16.18 -10.98
C VAL A 23 -18.24 17.31 -11.23
N LEU A 24 -17.82 18.56 -11.06
CA LEU A 24 -18.65 19.73 -11.32
C LEU A 24 -19.01 19.87 -12.80
N GLN A 25 -18.06 19.60 -13.69
CA GLN A 25 -18.29 19.65 -15.13
C GLN A 25 -19.30 18.59 -15.58
N VAL A 26 -19.12 17.34 -15.15
CA VAL A 26 -20.09 16.26 -15.44
C VAL A 26 -21.47 16.60 -14.87
N ALA A 27 -21.54 17.15 -13.65
CA ALA A 27 -22.81 17.57 -13.06
C ALA A 27 -23.47 18.71 -13.86
N ALA A 28 -22.69 19.65 -14.38
CA ALA A 28 -23.19 20.74 -15.23
C ALA A 28 -23.69 20.22 -16.59
N GLU A 29 -23.00 19.26 -17.19
CA GLU A 29 -23.37 18.62 -18.47
C GLU A 29 -24.66 17.79 -18.35
N VAL A 30 -24.81 17.01 -17.27
CA VAL A 30 -26.03 16.23 -16.99
C VAL A 30 -27.19 17.13 -16.58
N GLY A 31 -26.91 18.22 -15.85
CA GLY A 31 -27.89 19.20 -15.42
C GLY A 31 -28.71 18.74 -14.21
N LYS A 32 -29.95 19.23 -14.10
CA LYS A 32 -30.77 19.13 -12.88
C LYS A 32 -31.14 17.70 -12.45
N SER A 33 -31.04 16.72 -13.34
CA SER A 33 -31.31 15.31 -13.05
C SER A 33 -30.09 14.56 -12.49
N VAL A 34 -28.93 15.22 -12.36
CA VAL A 34 -27.74 14.59 -11.79
C VAL A 34 -28.03 14.07 -10.39
N ARG A 35 -27.72 12.79 -10.15
CA ARG A 35 -27.74 12.18 -8.84
C ARG A 35 -26.32 11.89 -8.38
N GLY A 36 -26.04 12.11 -7.10
CA GLY A 36 -24.81 11.61 -6.49
C GLY A 36 -24.80 10.08 -6.44
N PRO A 37 -23.61 9.47 -6.33
CA PRO A 37 -23.50 8.05 -6.08
C PRO A 37 -24.00 7.72 -4.66
N LEU A 38 -24.61 6.56 -4.50
CA LEU A 38 -25.00 6.02 -3.21
C LEU A 38 -23.77 5.42 -2.51
N ALA A 39 -23.77 5.40 -1.17
CA ALA A 39 -22.63 4.89 -0.41
C ALA A 39 -22.22 3.46 -0.84
N TYR A 40 -23.20 2.59 -1.11
CA TYR A 40 -22.93 1.23 -1.58
C TYR A 40 -22.36 1.18 -3.00
N GLU A 41 -22.72 2.14 -3.88
CA GLU A 41 -22.17 2.24 -5.23
C GLU A 41 -20.69 2.63 -5.13
N VAL A 42 -20.34 3.57 -4.24
CA VAL A 42 -18.95 3.98 -3.99
C VAL A 42 -18.11 2.85 -3.41
N THR A 43 -18.56 2.21 -2.33
CA THR A 43 -17.75 1.20 -1.63
C THR A 43 -17.82 -0.18 -2.26
N GLY A 44 -18.71 -0.38 -3.24
CA GLY A 44 -18.91 -1.65 -3.93
C GLY A 44 -18.55 -1.51 -5.40
N VAL A 45 -19.45 -0.95 -6.19
CA VAL A 45 -19.34 -0.92 -7.67
C VAL A 45 -18.10 -0.16 -8.12
N TYR A 46 -17.97 1.13 -7.74
CA TYR A 46 -16.87 1.97 -8.21
C TYR A 46 -15.53 1.55 -7.61
N LEU A 47 -15.51 1.07 -6.36
CA LEU A 47 -14.28 0.54 -5.76
C LEU A 47 -13.75 -0.68 -6.52
N GLU A 48 -14.63 -1.59 -6.95
CA GLU A 48 -14.25 -2.77 -7.73
C GLU A 48 -13.80 -2.40 -9.16
N GLU A 49 -14.41 -1.38 -9.77
CA GLU A 49 -13.98 -0.85 -11.07
C GLU A 49 -12.57 -0.24 -10.97
N GLU A 50 -12.33 0.65 -10.02
CA GLU A 50 -11.01 1.23 -9.75
C GLU A 50 -9.96 0.15 -9.42
N TYR A 51 -10.35 -0.87 -8.65
CA TYR A 51 -9.46 -1.99 -8.35
C TYR A 51 -9.04 -2.75 -9.61
N LYS A 52 -9.98 -3.03 -10.53
CA LYS A 52 -9.69 -3.69 -11.80
C LYS A 52 -8.78 -2.85 -12.69
N GLU A 53 -9.03 -1.55 -12.80
CA GLU A 53 -8.17 -0.65 -13.58
C GLU A 53 -6.74 -0.64 -13.03
N ILE A 54 -6.59 -0.58 -11.71
CA ILE A 54 -5.27 -0.69 -11.07
C ILE A 54 -4.64 -2.07 -11.36
N GLN A 55 -5.40 -3.16 -11.30
CA GLN A 55 -4.89 -4.50 -11.62
C GLN A 55 -4.40 -4.59 -13.07
N GLU A 56 -5.15 -4.05 -14.02
CA GLU A 56 -4.75 -3.99 -15.43
C GLU A 56 -3.47 -3.18 -15.61
N TRP A 57 -3.38 -2.02 -14.95
CA TRP A 57 -2.19 -1.18 -14.94
C TRP A 57 -0.97 -1.90 -14.35
N VAL A 58 -1.13 -2.65 -13.25
CA VAL A 58 -0.07 -3.47 -12.66
C VAL A 58 0.35 -4.60 -13.60
N ASN A 59 -0.62 -5.28 -14.23
CA ASN A 59 -0.36 -6.39 -15.15
C ASN A 59 0.41 -5.93 -16.39
N ALA A 60 0.21 -4.70 -16.85
CA ALA A 60 0.97 -4.10 -17.94
C ALA A 60 2.49 -3.99 -17.65
N PHE A 61 2.91 -4.12 -16.38
CA PHE A 61 4.32 -4.10 -15.98
C PHE A 61 4.96 -5.47 -15.81
N LYS A 62 4.18 -6.56 -15.83
CA LYS A 62 4.72 -7.92 -15.68
C LYS A 62 5.84 -8.26 -16.68
N PRO A 63 5.78 -7.85 -17.97
CA PRO A 63 6.90 -8.11 -18.89
C PRO A 63 8.23 -7.45 -18.45
N ILE A 64 8.16 -6.34 -17.71
CA ILE A 64 9.37 -5.68 -17.17
C ILE A 64 9.89 -6.43 -15.94
N TRP A 65 8.99 -7.10 -15.20
CA TRP A 65 9.37 -7.94 -14.08
C TRP A 65 10.15 -9.17 -14.57
N GLU A 66 9.82 -9.70 -15.75
CA GLU A 66 10.60 -10.75 -16.42
C GLU A 66 12.02 -10.29 -16.79
N GLU A 67 12.16 -9.07 -17.32
CA GLU A 67 13.46 -8.53 -17.77
C GLU A 67 14.36 -8.12 -16.60
N ARG A 68 13.79 -7.46 -15.58
CA ARG A 68 14.55 -6.73 -14.54
C ARG A 68 14.28 -7.20 -13.12
N GLY A 69 13.28 -8.04 -12.93
CA GLY A 69 12.78 -8.44 -11.63
C GLY A 69 12.11 -7.30 -10.86
N VAL A 70 11.64 -7.65 -9.66
CA VAL A 70 11.08 -6.72 -8.69
C VAL A 70 11.77 -6.82 -7.34
N THR A 71 11.70 -5.74 -6.57
CA THR A 71 12.07 -5.73 -5.17
C THR A 71 10.82 -5.78 -4.31
N ILE A 72 10.68 -6.82 -3.48
CA ILE A 72 9.61 -6.88 -2.48
C ILE A 72 10.09 -6.18 -1.21
N MET A 73 9.27 -5.27 -0.69
CA MET A 73 9.52 -4.56 0.56
C MET A 73 8.51 -5.00 1.60
N CYS A 74 9.01 -5.52 2.72
CA CYS A 74 8.24 -5.87 3.91
C CYS A 74 8.51 -4.87 5.02
N ASP A 75 7.45 -4.20 5.46
CA ASP A 75 7.53 -3.17 6.49
C ASP A 75 6.56 -3.47 7.64
N GLY A 76 7.11 -3.80 8.80
CA GLY A 76 6.39 -3.89 10.06
C GLY A 76 6.22 -2.51 10.67
N TRP A 77 5.00 -2.21 11.11
CA TRP A 77 4.77 -1.05 11.95
C TRP A 77 3.80 -1.36 13.08
N LYS A 78 4.12 -0.76 14.23
CA LYS A 78 3.33 -0.85 15.44
C LYS A 78 2.64 0.49 15.66
N GLU A 79 1.32 0.49 15.67
CA GLU A 79 0.52 1.65 16.03
C GLU A 79 0.49 1.82 17.57
N THR A 80 0.24 3.04 18.03
CA THR A 80 0.09 3.42 19.45
C THR A 80 -0.96 2.60 20.21
N ARG A 81 -1.93 1.99 19.51
CA ARG A 81 -2.95 1.10 20.08
C ARG A 81 -2.54 -0.38 20.15
N ASN A 82 -1.24 -0.67 20.07
CA ASN A 82 -0.69 -2.03 20.01
C ASN A 82 -1.15 -2.82 18.77
N GLN A 83 -1.63 -2.12 17.73
CA GLN A 83 -1.95 -2.75 16.46
C GLN A 83 -0.65 -3.02 15.71
N HIS A 84 -0.47 -4.25 15.24
CA HIS A 84 0.67 -4.65 14.45
C HIS A 84 0.24 -4.93 13.03
N ILE A 85 0.79 -4.18 12.08
CA ILE A 85 0.44 -4.29 10.67
C ILE A 85 1.74 -4.50 9.90
N ILE A 86 1.72 -5.47 8.98
CA ILE A 86 2.84 -5.80 8.10
C ILE A 86 2.41 -5.42 6.69
N ASN A 87 3.14 -4.50 6.06
CA ASN A 87 2.85 -4.05 4.70
C ASN A 87 3.81 -4.70 3.70
N PHE A 88 3.26 -5.15 2.58
CA PHE A 88 4.02 -5.58 1.42
C PHE A 88 3.87 -4.58 0.29
N LEU A 89 5.01 -4.10 -0.20
CA LEU A 89 5.09 -3.25 -1.38
C LEU A 89 5.99 -3.93 -2.41
N ILE A 90 5.70 -3.70 -3.68
CA ILE A 90 6.48 -4.20 -4.80
C ILE A 90 7.07 -2.99 -5.50
N TYR A 91 8.39 -2.92 -5.56
CA TYR A 91 9.11 -1.90 -6.30
C TYR A 91 9.59 -2.47 -7.64
N SER A 92 9.35 -1.70 -8.70
CA SER A 92 9.86 -1.93 -10.05
C SER A 92 10.34 -0.60 -10.65
N PRO A 93 11.08 -0.61 -11.77
CA PRO A 93 11.50 0.62 -12.45
C PRO A 93 10.35 1.58 -12.83
N ARG A 94 9.11 1.07 -12.94
CA ARG A 94 7.93 1.88 -13.27
C ARG A 94 7.19 2.44 -12.06
N GLY A 95 7.58 2.04 -10.85
CA GLY A 95 7.03 2.58 -9.61
C GLY A 95 6.88 1.53 -8.52
N THR A 96 6.29 1.98 -7.42
CA THR A 96 5.99 1.16 -6.24
C THR A 96 4.49 0.90 -6.17
N ILE A 97 4.12 -0.38 -6.00
CA ILE A 97 2.75 -0.83 -5.85
C ILE A 97 2.57 -1.34 -4.42
N PHE A 98 1.48 -0.93 -3.77
CA PHE A 98 1.04 -1.56 -2.54
C PHE A 98 0.38 -2.90 -2.89
N LYS A 99 0.91 -4.00 -2.36
CA LYS A 99 0.41 -5.36 -2.65
C LYS A 99 -0.65 -5.79 -1.64
N LYS A 100 -0.30 -5.79 -0.35
CA LYS A 100 -1.24 -6.14 0.73
C LYS A 100 -0.72 -5.69 2.10
N SER A 101 -1.63 -5.63 3.06
CA SER A 101 -1.31 -5.52 4.49
C SER A 101 -1.82 -6.75 5.24
N ILE A 102 -1.09 -7.16 6.26
CA ILE A 102 -1.49 -8.23 7.17
C ILE A 102 -1.67 -7.64 8.56
N PHE A 103 -2.86 -7.79 9.10
CA PHE A 103 -3.16 -7.43 10.48
C PHE A 103 -2.71 -8.56 11.40
N ALA A 104 -1.64 -8.33 12.16
CA ALA A 104 -0.98 -9.32 13.00
C ALA A 104 -1.15 -9.05 14.50
N SER A 105 -2.09 -8.18 14.88
CA SER A 105 -2.32 -7.81 16.29
C SER A 105 -2.82 -8.97 17.15
N SER A 106 -3.53 -9.93 16.56
CA SER A 106 -4.01 -11.14 17.25
C SER A 106 -2.96 -12.25 17.39
N VAL A 107 -1.78 -12.07 16.80
CA VAL A 107 -0.71 -13.07 16.83
C VAL A 107 0.06 -12.96 18.14
N THR A 108 -0.13 -13.95 19.00
CA THR A 108 0.44 -13.99 20.36
C THR A 108 1.96 -13.92 20.38
N SER A 109 2.64 -14.59 19.43
CA SER A 109 4.10 -14.58 19.30
C SER A 109 4.51 -14.41 17.84
N ARG A 110 5.17 -13.31 17.54
CA ARG A 110 5.69 -12.97 16.21
C ARG A 110 7.15 -13.40 16.11
N THR A 111 7.36 -14.71 16.03
CA THR A 111 8.69 -15.32 15.91
C THR A 111 9.31 -15.04 14.54
N ALA A 112 10.61 -15.34 14.40
CA ALA A 112 11.26 -15.31 13.09
C ALA A 112 10.59 -16.24 12.07
N GLU A 113 10.10 -17.42 12.49
CA GLU A 113 9.40 -18.36 11.59
C GLU A 113 8.07 -17.79 11.11
N TYR A 114 7.34 -17.07 11.96
CA TYR A 114 6.11 -16.41 11.57
C TYR A 114 6.35 -15.42 10.42
N TYR A 115 7.36 -14.56 10.55
CA TYR A 115 7.71 -13.62 9.51
C TYR A 115 8.26 -14.31 8.26
N PHE A 116 9.11 -15.32 8.42
CA PHE A 116 9.60 -16.15 7.31
C PHE A 116 8.43 -16.72 6.51
N ASN A 117 7.48 -17.40 7.15
CA ASN A 117 6.34 -18.03 6.48
C ASN A 117 5.46 -17.02 5.72
N ILE A 118 5.35 -15.79 6.21
CA ILE A 118 4.60 -14.74 5.51
C ILE A 118 5.36 -14.25 4.28
N MET A 119 6.67 -14.03 4.41
CA MET A 119 7.51 -13.60 3.28
C MET A 119 7.60 -14.70 2.22
N ASP A 120 7.66 -15.95 2.64
CA ASP A 120 7.67 -17.14 1.79
C ASP A 120 6.40 -17.23 0.92
N LYS A 121 5.22 -17.13 1.56
CA LYS A 121 3.95 -17.04 0.83
C LYS A 121 3.86 -15.85 -0.10
N MET A 122 4.49 -14.73 0.26
CA MET A 122 4.54 -13.55 -0.62
C MET A 122 5.41 -13.82 -1.86
N MET A 123 6.47 -14.61 -1.73
CA MET A 123 7.26 -15.03 -2.88
C MET A 123 6.45 -15.92 -3.81
N ASP A 124 5.76 -16.93 -3.27
CA ASP A 124 4.87 -17.81 -4.04
C ASP A 124 3.76 -17.02 -4.77
N GLU A 125 3.17 -16.02 -4.10
CA GLU A 125 2.09 -15.19 -4.68
C GLU A 125 2.55 -14.30 -5.84
N ILE A 126 3.82 -13.93 -5.89
CA ILE A 126 4.39 -13.09 -6.95
C ILE A 126 4.99 -13.95 -8.06
N GLY A 127 5.59 -15.08 -7.72
CA GLY A 127 6.45 -15.90 -8.58
C GLY A 127 7.91 -15.62 -8.23
N GLU A 128 8.61 -16.64 -7.72
CA GLU A 128 10.01 -16.55 -7.29
C GLU A 128 10.92 -16.07 -8.43
N GLU A 129 10.60 -16.44 -9.68
CA GLU A 129 11.34 -16.09 -10.88
C GLU A 129 11.38 -14.58 -11.18
N PHE A 130 10.42 -13.82 -10.67
CA PHE A 130 10.36 -12.37 -10.86
C PHE A 130 11.05 -11.61 -9.75
N ILE A 131 11.47 -12.26 -8.67
CA ILE A 131 11.94 -11.59 -7.45
C ILE A 131 13.45 -11.42 -7.53
N PHE A 132 13.88 -10.18 -7.77
CA PHE A 132 15.29 -9.83 -7.72
C PHE A 132 15.80 -9.72 -6.28
N GLN A 133 14.99 -9.16 -5.39
CA GLN A 133 15.39 -8.93 -4.00
C GLN A 133 14.20 -8.83 -3.05
N PHE A 134 14.42 -9.28 -1.81
CA PHE A 134 13.56 -9.01 -0.66
C PHE A 134 14.22 -8.01 0.30
N VAL A 135 13.53 -6.93 0.63
CA VAL A 135 13.95 -5.89 1.57
C VAL A 135 13.02 -5.92 2.77
N THR A 136 13.59 -6.04 3.96
CA THR A 136 12.85 -6.02 5.22
C THR A 136 13.17 -4.78 6.03
N ASP A 137 12.28 -4.41 6.93
CA ASP A 137 12.55 -3.38 7.92
C ASP A 137 13.65 -3.79 8.93
N ASN A 138 13.89 -2.89 9.90
CA ASN A 138 14.94 -3.06 10.90
C ASN A 138 14.49 -3.89 12.13
N GLU A 139 13.25 -4.41 12.16
CA GLU A 139 12.72 -5.15 13.30
C GLU A 139 13.50 -6.46 13.48
N ALA A 140 13.86 -6.78 14.73
CA ALA A 140 14.77 -7.88 15.03
C ALA A 140 14.26 -9.23 14.50
N MET A 141 12.98 -9.54 14.73
CA MET A 141 12.39 -10.82 14.31
C MET A 141 12.19 -10.90 12.79
N ILE A 142 11.83 -9.79 12.15
CA ILE A 142 11.70 -9.70 10.69
C ILE A 142 13.06 -9.92 10.02
N LYS A 143 14.14 -9.32 10.55
CA LYS A 143 15.51 -9.55 10.06
C LYS A 143 15.93 -11.01 10.15
N VAL A 144 15.59 -11.71 11.24
CA VAL A 144 15.93 -13.13 11.39
C VAL A 144 15.13 -13.96 10.39
N GLY A 145 13.82 -13.70 10.22
CA GLY A 145 13.03 -14.32 9.17
C GLY A 145 13.58 -14.06 7.76
N GLY A 146 14.05 -12.84 7.49
CA GLY A 146 14.66 -12.49 6.20
C GLY A 146 16.01 -13.18 5.97
N LYS A 147 16.76 -13.47 7.05
CA LYS A 147 17.96 -14.31 6.96
C LYS A 147 17.62 -15.76 6.62
N MET A 148 16.51 -16.29 7.16
CA MET A 148 16.04 -17.64 6.82
C MET A 148 15.64 -17.71 5.33
N LEU A 149 14.99 -16.65 4.81
CA LEU A 149 14.63 -16.53 3.40
C LEU A 149 15.84 -16.57 2.46
N ARG A 150 16.96 -15.93 2.84
CA ARG A 150 18.21 -16.02 2.05
C ARG A 150 18.75 -17.43 1.89
N GLN A 151 18.55 -18.28 2.88
CA GLN A 151 19.07 -19.65 2.86
C GLN A 151 18.27 -20.55 1.89
N ARG A 152 17.09 -20.10 1.46
CA ARG A 152 16.21 -20.73 0.47
C ARG A 152 16.43 -20.16 -0.96
N GLU A 153 17.67 -19.77 -1.29
CA GLU A 153 18.08 -19.35 -2.66
C GLU A 153 17.61 -17.94 -3.13
N CYS A 154 17.35 -17.00 -2.21
CA CYS A 154 17.08 -15.60 -2.56
C CYS A 154 18.18 -14.62 -2.13
N THR A 155 18.52 -13.66 -3.01
CA THR A 155 19.47 -12.58 -2.67
C THR A 155 18.77 -11.51 -1.82
N CYS A 156 18.51 -11.75 -0.53
CA CYS A 156 18.02 -10.67 0.34
C CYS A 156 19.20 -9.75 0.71
N ILE A 157 19.43 -8.63 0.03
CA ILE A 157 20.46 -7.68 0.49
C ILE A 157 19.87 -6.88 1.65
N GLY A 158 20.48 -6.97 2.84
CA GLY A 158 20.15 -6.06 3.93
C GLY A 158 20.55 -4.63 3.58
N GLN A 159 19.70 -3.67 3.92
CA GLN A 159 19.95 -2.21 3.93
C GLN A 159 20.65 -1.61 2.69
N HIS A 160 19.90 -1.37 1.61
CA HIS A 160 20.26 -0.31 0.66
C HIS A 160 19.86 1.05 1.27
N VAL A 161 20.85 1.89 1.61
CA VAL A 161 20.69 3.18 2.33
C VAL A 161 19.66 4.11 1.68
N LEU A 162 19.54 4.07 0.35
CA LEU A 162 18.61 4.91 -0.41
C LEU A 162 17.13 4.47 -0.28
N LEU A 163 16.86 3.16 -0.18
CA LEU A 163 15.50 2.64 0.03
C LEU A 163 15.01 2.86 1.47
N ILE A 164 15.91 2.85 2.45
CA ILE A 164 15.57 3.18 3.84
C ILE A 164 15.13 4.64 3.96
N ALA A 165 15.83 5.57 3.31
CA ALA A 165 15.44 6.97 3.30
C ALA A 165 14.02 7.13 2.72
N TRP A 166 13.66 6.34 1.70
CA TRP A 166 12.32 6.34 1.11
C TRP A 166 11.26 5.69 2.01
N ILE A 167 11.53 4.53 2.62
CA ILE A 167 10.60 3.88 3.57
C ILE A 167 10.38 4.79 4.80
N LEU A 168 11.44 5.41 5.32
CA LEU A 168 11.34 6.38 6.43
C LEU A 168 10.58 7.64 6.02
N PHE A 169 10.80 8.14 4.79
CA PHE A 169 10.06 9.27 4.23
C PHE A 169 8.58 8.93 4.04
N TRP A 170 8.27 7.74 3.54
CA TRP A 170 6.90 7.24 3.38
C TRP A 170 6.23 7.03 4.74
N LYS A 171 6.90 6.39 5.71
CA LYS A 171 6.44 6.33 7.10
C LYS A 171 6.12 7.71 7.64
N LYS A 172 7.00 8.71 7.43
CA LYS A 172 6.78 10.10 7.87
C LYS A 172 5.61 10.79 7.15
N LEU A 173 5.33 10.44 5.90
CA LEU A 173 4.17 10.92 5.13
C LEU A 173 2.86 10.31 5.62
N VAL A 174 2.86 9.01 5.90
CA VAL A 174 1.69 8.27 6.41
C VAL A 174 1.38 8.67 7.85
N THR A 175 2.37 8.74 8.74
CA THR A 175 2.16 9.15 10.14
C THR A 175 1.73 10.60 10.29
N LYS A 176 2.24 11.53 9.46
CA LYS A 176 1.75 12.92 9.44
C LYS A 176 0.29 13.06 9.02
N LYS A 177 -0.28 12.09 8.29
CA LYS A 177 -1.72 12.03 8.00
C LYS A 177 -2.53 11.48 9.18
N CYS A 178 -2.00 10.50 9.92
CA CYS A 178 -2.68 9.92 11.09
C CYS A 178 -2.68 10.84 12.33
N GLU A 179 -1.64 11.64 12.55
CA GLU A 179 -1.59 12.62 13.67
C GLU A 179 -2.51 13.84 13.46
N LYS A 180 -3.09 14.01 12.26
CA LYS A 180 -4.06 15.06 11.93
C LYS A 180 -5.49 14.54 11.82
N GLY A 181 -5.85 13.56 12.66
CA GLY A 181 -7.26 13.23 12.94
C GLY A 181 -7.96 14.40 13.65
N PRO A 182 -9.29 14.56 13.48
CA PRO A 182 -9.98 15.79 13.83
C PRO A 182 -10.00 16.03 15.35
N ARG A 183 -9.69 17.27 15.74
CA ARG A 183 -10.05 17.83 17.05
C ARG A 183 -11.49 18.31 17.00
#